data_AF-B7BC86-F1
#
_entry.id   AF-B7BC86-F1
#
_cell.length_a   1.000
_cell.length_b   1.000
_cell.length_c   1.000
_cell.angle_alpha   90.00
_cell.angle_beta   90.00
_cell.angle_gamma   90.00
#
_symmetry.space_group_name_H-M   'P 1'
#
loop_
_entity.id
_entity.type
_entity.pdbx_description
1 polymer ?
#
loop_
_entity_poly.entity_id
_entity_poly.type
_entity_poly.pdbx_seq_one_letter_code
_entity_poly.pdbx_strand_id
1 'polypeptide(L)'
;MMEFGSMRNNILFFACIWFCACSTMDPEIPDYESLENDPLPIATIKSASRVFLREATLSIVLSPTSSRIPRRLYLCYGKDSDRPDTLQLKVDLLPLYKDGTIDVKITNLLPATLYYCRVYAETRNEKGYSDVFKFRTSTSDTDIAWKKIADFPDRKAFYNRAFTIGKDIYFQECEMDGLMNVGGTAILKFTPASCIWEKLTDFPGGKRCDPVIYVMNDKIYMGLGHTTNGDSLVNLQNDFWEYDLSDRSWRPMSDSPGCYSALMASFVYKDKGYLISTGAMWEEYPMMIRMFDPVSGKWTKKADFPGEKVSNTLTLVAEDRIFVIGGSFVYGKNPVHSNCLWEYVPDTDTWFRRADFPGTARSDMHGFVISGRLYAGFGYENMRGDWLDYTRDLWEYLPDRDVWEPRAGITMWKPDYFTFSAGTDQGGYIGCAKDGLWMYSPEKDK
;
A
#
# COMPACT_ATOMS: atom_id res chain seq x y z
N MET A 1 -24.41 103.46 11.42
CA MET A 1 -23.29 104.38 11.18
C MET A 1 -22.96 105.06 12.50
N MET A 2 -21.67 105.10 12.82
CA MET A 2 -20.99 105.70 13.98
C MET A 2 -20.80 104.84 15.24
N GLU A 3 -19.51 104.57 15.45
CA GLU A 3 -18.79 103.80 16.46
C GLU A 3 -18.60 104.57 17.78
N PHE A 4 -18.07 103.86 18.79
CA PHE A 4 -16.87 104.15 19.61
C PHE A 4 -17.06 103.39 20.95
N GLY A 5 -16.27 102.37 21.31
CA GLY A 5 -14.86 102.45 21.77
C GLY A 5 -14.82 102.35 23.31
N SER A 6 -14.39 101.22 23.90
CA SER A 6 -13.03 100.99 24.47
C SER A 6 -12.94 101.05 26.01
N MET A 7 -12.46 99.97 26.65
CA MET A 7 -11.40 99.94 27.70
C MET A 7 -11.21 98.50 28.22
N ARG A 8 -10.13 97.77 27.87
CA ARG A 8 -8.77 97.68 28.47
C ARG A 8 -8.67 96.95 29.83
N ASN A 9 -8.14 95.72 29.76
CA ASN A 9 -7.08 95.03 30.54
C ASN A 9 -6.92 95.27 32.06
N ASN A 10 -6.80 94.16 32.82
CA ASN A 10 -5.60 93.82 33.63
C ASN A 10 -5.69 92.43 34.35
N ILE A 11 -4.99 91.45 33.78
CA ILE A 11 -3.93 90.58 34.34
C ILE A 11 -3.91 90.16 35.84
N LEU A 12 -3.96 88.81 36.04
CA LEU A 12 -3.32 87.87 36.99
C LEU A 12 -3.39 88.05 38.52
N PHE A 13 -3.79 86.96 39.22
CA PHE A 13 -2.98 86.33 40.29
C PHE A 13 -3.36 84.85 40.51
N PHE A 14 -2.34 84.01 40.71
CA PHE A 14 -2.35 82.56 41.00
C PHE A 14 -2.76 82.25 42.45
N ALA A 15 -3.43 81.11 42.70
CA ALA A 15 -3.07 80.13 43.74
C ALA A 15 -3.98 78.88 43.73
N CYS A 16 -3.33 77.71 43.82
CA CYS A 16 -3.91 76.37 43.95
C CYS A 16 -4.65 76.13 45.28
N ILE A 17 -5.60 75.17 45.31
CA ILE A 17 -5.53 73.89 46.06
C ILE A 17 -6.84 73.09 45.84
N TRP A 18 -6.68 71.77 45.85
CA TRP A 18 -7.51 70.66 45.41
C TRP A 18 -8.73 70.26 46.27
N PHE A 19 -9.57 69.43 45.61
CA PHE A 19 -10.59 68.46 46.06
C PHE A 19 -11.96 68.93 46.54
N CYS A 20 -12.99 68.62 45.74
CA CYS A 20 -13.94 67.58 46.13
C CYS A 20 -14.61 66.96 44.90
N ALA A 21 -14.68 65.63 44.89
CA ALA A 21 -15.33 64.84 43.86
C ALA A 21 -16.85 65.04 43.88
N CYS A 22 -17.47 65.22 42.72
CA CYS A 22 -18.84 64.81 42.52
C CYS A 22 -19.01 64.35 41.07
N SER A 23 -19.06 63.03 40.91
CA SER A 23 -19.46 62.31 39.72
C SER A 23 -20.87 62.70 39.32
N THR A 24 -21.02 63.31 38.14
CA THR A 24 -22.27 63.22 37.37
C THR A 24 -21.88 62.76 35.97
N MET A 25 -22.29 61.53 35.64
CA MET A 25 -22.16 60.94 34.32
C MET A 25 -23.03 61.73 33.36
N ASP A 26 -22.45 62.13 32.23
CA ASP A 26 -23.20 62.64 31.08
C ASP A 26 -23.87 61.45 30.36
N PRO A 27 -25.20 61.45 30.16
CA PRO A 27 -25.88 60.34 29.50
C PRO A 27 -25.81 60.49 27.97
N GLU A 28 -25.53 59.37 27.30
CA GLU A 28 -25.69 59.14 25.86
C GLU A 28 -24.72 59.87 24.91
N ILE A 29 -23.43 59.55 25.05
CA ILE A 29 -22.59 59.40 23.85
C ILE A 29 -22.80 57.96 23.38
N PRO A 30 -23.34 57.68 22.18
CA PRO A 30 -23.34 56.33 21.65
C PRO A 30 -21.88 55.90 21.53
N ASP A 31 -21.53 54.75 22.12
CA ASP A 31 -20.20 54.15 22.06
C ASP A 31 -19.65 54.34 20.65
N TYR A 32 -18.69 55.25 20.50
CA TYR A 32 -17.85 55.27 19.32
C TYR A 32 -17.04 53.99 19.43
N GLU A 33 -17.56 52.89 18.86
CA GLU A 33 -16.80 51.66 18.69
C GLU A 33 -15.46 52.09 18.12
N SER A 34 -14.41 51.95 18.93
CA SER A 34 -13.07 52.42 18.58
C SER A 34 -12.76 51.90 17.17
N LEU A 35 -12.32 52.82 16.29
CA LEU A 35 -11.64 52.50 15.02
C LEU A 35 -10.32 51.73 15.25
N GLU A 36 -10.20 51.02 16.37
CA GLU A 36 -9.12 50.08 16.61
C GLU A 36 -9.14 49.05 15.49
N ASN A 37 -8.02 49.05 14.77
CA ASN A 37 -7.71 48.09 13.75
C ASN A 37 -7.91 46.68 14.34
N ASP A 38 -8.66 45.83 13.63
CA ASP A 38 -8.99 44.47 14.06
C ASP A 38 -8.28 43.48 13.13
N PRO A 39 -6.94 43.32 13.28
CA PRO A 39 -6.13 42.51 12.38
C PRO A 39 -6.47 41.03 12.51
N LEU A 40 -6.19 40.26 11.46
CA LEU A 40 -6.36 38.81 11.50
C LEU A 40 -5.50 38.16 12.61
N PRO A 41 -6.01 37.11 13.27
CA PRO A 41 -5.18 36.26 14.11
C PRO A 41 -4.15 35.51 13.26
N ILE A 42 -2.99 35.20 13.84
CA ILE A 42 -2.02 34.34 13.19
C ILE A 42 -2.43 32.88 13.43
N ALA A 43 -2.54 32.11 12.35
CA ALA A 43 -2.86 30.69 12.41
C ALA A 43 -1.83 29.88 11.63
N THR A 44 -1.33 28.80 12.21
CA THR A 44 -0.37 27.90 11.56
C THR A 44 -0.69 26.45 11.90
N ILE A 45 -0.91 25.62 10.87
CA ILE A 45 -1.03 24.17 11.02
C ILE A 45 0.39 23.61 11.14
N LYS A 46 0.75 23.02 12.28
CA LYS A 46 2.11 22.54 12.58
C LYS A 46 2.33 21.10 12.13
N SER A 47 1.33 20.25 12.34
CA SER A 47 1.44 18.82 12.04
C SER A 47 0.07 18.19 11.83
N ALA A 48 0.10 17.04 11.17
CA ALA A 48 -0.99 16.07 11.18
C ALA A 48 -0.51 14.84 11.93
N SER A 49 -1.33 14.35 12.85
CA SER A 49 -1.10 13.13 13.62
C SER A 49 -2.35 12.25 13.53
N ARG A 50 -2.23 10.97 13.93
CA ARG A 50 -3.35 10.02 13.87
C ARG A 50 -3.98 10.01 12.47
N VAL A 51 -3.12 10.00 11.45
CA VAL A 51 -3.50 10.15 10.04
C VAL A 51 -3.89 8.78 9.52
N PHE A 52 -5.17 8.46 9.66
CA PHE A 52 -5.77 7.19 9.29
C PHE A 52 -6.51 7.28 7.96
N LEU A 53 -7.11 6.17 7.52
CA LEU A 53 -7.93 6.08 6.29
C LEU A 53 -8.94 7.21 6.15
N ARG A 54 -9.66 7.48 7.25
CA ARG A 54 -10.87 8.30 7.25
C ARG A 54 -10.81 9.46 8.22
N GLU A 55 -9.72 9.62 8.95
CA GLU A 55 -9.58 10.71 9.92
C GLU A 55 -8.13 11.16 10.07
N ALA A 56 -7.96 12.40 10.50
CA ALA A 56 -6.68 12.96 10.90
C ALA A 56 -6.90 13.97 12.03
N THR A 57 -5.90 14.13 12.89
CA THR A 57 -5.87 15.19 13.89
C THR A 57 -4.83 16.23 13.49
N LEU A 58 -5.26 17.45 13.20
CA LEU A 58 -4.39 18.58 12.89
C LEU A 58 -4.09 19.39 14.15
N SER A 59 -2.80 19.65 14.39
CA SER A 59 -2.36 20.54 15.46
C SER A 59 -2.16 21.95 14.92
N ILE A 60 -2.97 22.89 15.40
CA ILE A 60 -3.05 24.27 14.90
C ILE A 60 -2.64 25.22 16.02
N VAL A 61 -1.65 26.07 15.76
CA VAL A 61 -1.27 27.16 16.65
C VAL A 61 -2.07 28.39 16.25
N LEU A 62 -2.79 28.96 17.20
CA LEU A 62 -3.52 30.21 17.08
C LEU A 62 -2.88 31.25 17.98
N SER A 63 -2.60 32.44 17.43
CA SER A 63 -2.08 33.58 18.17
C SER A 63 -2.96 34.80 17.91
N PRO A 64 -3.84 35.15 18.87
CA PRO A 64 -4.63 36.37 18.81
C PRO A 64 -3.75 37.60 18.67
N THR A 65 -4.12 38.48 17.73
CA THR A 65 -3.45 39.77 17.49
C THR A 65 -4.25 40.95 18.05
N SER A 66 -5.45 40.67 18.57
CA SER A 66 -6.43 41.59 19.13
C SER A 66 -7.21 40.89 20.25
N SER A 67 -7.80 41.65 21.17
CA SER A 67 -8.70 41.14 22.21
C SER A 67 -10.09 40.76 21.65
N ARG A 68 -10.38 41.15 20.40
CA ARG A 68 -11.64 40.82 19.73
C ARG A 68 -11.61 39.41 19.17
N ILE A 69 -12.77 38.75 19.22
CA ILE A 69 -12.97 37.43 18.64
C ILE A 69 -13.28 37.60 17.14
N PRO A 70 -12.64 36.83 16.23
CA PRO A 70 -12.96 36.88 14.80
C PRO A 70 -14.44 36.60 14.53
N ARG A 71 -15.00 37.17 13.46
CA ARG A 71 -16.37 36.87 13.01
C ARG A 71 -16.50 35.45 12.48
N ARG A 72 -15.47 34.94 11.82
CA ARG A 72 -15.40 33.56 11.33
C ARG A 72 -13.99 33.01 11.48
N LEU A 73 -13.89 31.73 11.84
CA LEU A 73 -12.64 31.00 11.88
C LEU A 73 -12.88 29.55 11.44
N TYR A 74 -12.33 29.16 10.29
CA TYR A 74 -12.54 27.82 9.72
C TYR A 74 -11.23 27.12 9.41
N LEU A 75 -11.17 25.81 9.67
CA LEU A 75 -10.22 24.94 8.98
C LEU A 75 -10.85 24.51 7.66
N CYS A 76 -10.35 24.97 6.53
CA CYS A 76 -10.77 24.55 5.19
C CYS A 76 -9.86 23.42 4.68
N TYR A 77 -10.42 22.36 4.12
CA TYR A 77 -9.67 21.21 3.63
C TYR A 77 -10.31 20.55 2.40
N GLY A 78 -9.48 19.94 1.56
CA GLY A 78 -9.93 19.28 0.34
C GLY A 78 -8.81 18.58 -0.42
N LYS A 79 -9.19 17.71 -1.36
CA LYS A 79 -8.28 16.97 -2.26
C LYS A 79 -8.25 17.52 -3.68
N ASP A 80 -9.31 18.23 -4.08
CA ASP A 80 -9.55 18.66 -5.47
C ASP A 80 -8.92 20.03 -5.78
N SER A 81 -8.36 20.70 -4.77
CA SER A 81 -7.65 21.97 -4.91
C SER A 81 -6.46 22.02 -3.96
N ASP A 82 -5.34 22.53 -4.46
CA ASP A 82 -4.14 22.82 -3.66
C ASP A 82 -4.34 24.01 -2.69
N ARG A 83 -5.46 24.69 -2.84
CA ARG A 83 -5.87 25.89 -2.12
C ARG A 83 -7.37 25.76 -1.77
N PRO A 84 -7.72 25.00 -0.71
CA PRO A 84 -9.11 24.83 -0.29
C PRO A 84 -9.70 26.12 0.30
N ASP A 85 -10.96 26.45 0.00
CA ASP A 85 -11.61 27.68 0.47
C ASP A 85 -12.88 27.38 1.31
N THR A 86 -13.65 28.42 1.63
CA THR A 86 -14.86 28.30 2.46
C THR A 86 -16.05 27.62 1.78
N LEU A 87 -15.96 27.28 0.49
CA LEU A 87 -16.97 26.53 -0.26
C LEU A 87 -16.74 25.00 -0.20
N GLN A 88 -15.56 24.57 0.22
CA GLN A 88 -15.19 23.17 0.39
C GLN A 88 -15.53 22.65 1.80
N LEU A 89 -15.01 21.46 2.15
CA LEU A 89 -15.14 20.91 3.49
C LEU A 89 -14.46 21.84 4.49
N LYS A 90 -15.15 22.09 5.61
CA LYS A 90 -14.64 22.97 6.67
C LYS A 90 -15.09 22.56 8.06
N VAL A 91 -14.27 22.90 9.06
CA VAL A 91 -14.59 22.78 10.49
C VAL A 91 -14.61 24.17 11.11
N ASP A 92 -15.64 24.46 11.93
CA ASP A 92 -15.71 25.68 12.72
C ASP A 92 -14.74 25.62 13.90
N LEU A 93 -13.78 26.54 13.91
CA LEU A 93 -12.75 26.65 14.95
C LEU A 93 -13.08 27.73 15.97
N LEU A 94 -14.10 28.56 15.72
CA LEU A 94 -14.43 29.67 16.59
C LEU A 94 -14.70 29.25 18.06
N PRO A 95 -15.38 28.11 18.34
CA PRO A 95 -15.55 27.62 19.70
C PRO A 95 -14.24 27.22 20.41
N LEU A 96 -13.16 27.01 19.65
CA LEU A 96 -11.85 26.60 20.15
C LEU A 96 -10.85 27.75 20.17
N TYR A 97 -11.26 28.96 19.79
CA TYR A 97 -10.36 30.11 19.64
C TYR A 97 -9.79 30.55 20.99
N LYS A 98 -8.48 30.37 21.16
CA LYS A 98 -7.67 30.81 22.30
C LYS A 98 -6.22 30.95 21.85
N ASP A 99 -5.43 31.67 22.63
CA ASP A 99 -3.98 31.67 22.43
C ASP A 99 -3.39 30.28 22.72
N GLY A 100 -2.54 29.80 21.81
CA GLY A 100 -1.86 28.51 21.91
C GLY A 100 -2.34 27.46 20.91
N THR A 101 -2.08 26.20 21.23
CA THR A 101 -2.33 25.06 20.34
C THR A 101 -3.72 24.46 20.56
N ILE A 102 -4.41 24.16 19.46
CA ILE A 102 -5.62 23.35 19.43
C ILE A 102 -5.42 22.13 18.54
N ASP A 103 -6.06 21.02 18.90
CA ASP A 103 -6.08 19.81 18.08
C ASP A 103 -7.48 19.63 17.48
N VAL A 104 -7.54 19.52 16.16
CA VAL A 104 -8.79 19.46 15.40
C VAL A 104 -8.87 18.12 14.68
N LYS A 105 -9.88 17.32 15.03
CA LYS A 105 -10.17 16.06 14.36
C LYS A 105 -11.04 16.31 13.12
N ILE A 106 -10.58 15.84 11.96
CA ILE A 106 -11.35 15.78 10.72
C ILE A 106 -11.65 14.31 10.39
N THR A 107 -12.84 14.04 9.86
CA THR A 107 -13.34 12.68 9.56
C THR A 107 -13.85 12.59 8.12
N ASN A 108 -14.30 11.40 7.69
CA ASN A 108 -14.79 11.11 6.33
C ASN A 108 -13.76 11.40 5.23
N LEU A 109 -12.48 11.22 5.53
CA LEU A 109 -11.42 11.32 4.53
C LEU A 109 -11.38 10.07 3.63
N LEU A 110 -10.78 10.22 2.45
CA LEU A 110 -10.50 9.11 1.55
C LEU A 110 -9.13 8.50 1.89
N PRO A 111 -8.96 7.18 1.78
CA PRO A 111 -7.67 6.49 1.94
C PRO A 111 -6.60 6.95 0.97
N ALA A 112 -5.32 6.84 1.33
CA ALA A 112 -4.16 7.12 0.47
C ALA A 112 -4.19 8.49 -0.25
N THR A 113 -5.00 9.43 0.22
CA THR A 113 -5.37 10.64 -0.52
C THR A 113 -4.59 11.82 0.04
N LEU A 114 -4.01 12.62 -0.87
CA LEU A 114 -3.37 13.88 -0.52
C LEU A 114 -4.45 14.92 -0.24
N TYR A 115 -4.43 15.49 0.96
CA TYR A 115 -5.27 16.60 1.38
C TYR A 115 -4.45 17.87 1.56
N TYR A 116 -5.07 18.98 1.16
CA TYR A 116 -4.60 20.34 1.40
C TYR A 116 -5.49 20.97 2.46
N CYS A 117 -4.90 21.79 3.34
CA CYS A 117 -5.57 22.40 4.47
C CYS A 117 -5.06 23.83 4.68
N ARG A 118 -5.93 24.73 5.14
CA ARG A 118 -5.56 26.07 5.60
C ARG A 118 -6.64 26.66 6.48
N VAL A 119 -6.24 27.56 7.37
CA VAL A 119 -7.14 28.25 8.28
C VAL A 119 -7.61 29.53 7.62
N TYR A 120 -8.93 29.72 7.53
CA TYR A 120 -9.58 30.96 7.13
C TYR A 120 -9.96 31.76 8.37
N ALA A 121 -9.71 33.06 8.36
CA ALA A 121 -10.18 33.99 9.38
C ALA A 121 -10.84 35.21 8.73
N GLU A 122 -11.88 35.74 9.38
CA GLU A 122 -12.57 36.97 9.02
C GLU A 122 -12.79 37.80 10.28
N THR A 123 -12.26 39.01 10.32
CA THR A 123 -12.50 40.00 11.38
C THR A 123 -13.49 41.06 10.89
N ARG A 124 -13.65 42.15 11.63
CA ARG A 124 -14.44 43.29 11.13
C ARG A 124 -13.81 43.94 9.89
N ASN A 125 -12.49 43.96 9.81
CA ASN A 125 -11.73 44.78 8.86
C ASN A 125 -11.04 43.94 7.77
N GLU A 126 -10.74 42.67 8.05
CA GLU A 126 -9.88 41.85 7.21
C GLU A 126 -10.44 40.44 7.02
N LYS A 127 -10.02 39.78 5.93
CA LYS A 127 -10.21 38.35 5.71
C LYS A 127 -8.97 37.76 5.08
N GLY A 128 -8.59 36.56 5.47
CA GLY A 128 -7.38 35.95 4.98
C GLY A 128 -7.30 34.45 5.27
N TYR A 129 -6.26 33.84 4.70
CA TYR A 129 -5.95 32.44 4.89
C TYR A 129 -4.51 32.29 5.39
N SER A 130 -4.28 31.26 6.20
CA SER A 130 -2.93 30.79 6.50
C SER A 130 -2.24 30.19 5.28
N ASP A 131 -0.95 29.88 5.43
CA ASP A 131 -0.25 29.00 4.51
C ASP A 131 -0.94 27.64 4.38
N VAL A 132 -0.72 27.01 3.22
CA VAL A 132 -1.25 25.68 2.91
C VAL A 132 -0.40 24.63 3.62
N PHE A 133 -1.07 23.78 4.39
CA PHE A 133 -0.51 22.56 4.94
C PHE A 133 -1.02 21.35 4.15
N LYS A 134 -0.18 20.34 3.95
CA LYS A 134 -0.56 19.12 3.22
C LYS A 134 -0.25 17.88 4.04
N PHE A 135 -1.13 16.90 3.97
CA PHE A 135 -0.89 15.56 4.53
C PHE A 135 -1.54 14.51 3.64
N ARG A 136 -1.08 13.27 3.74
CA ARG A 136 -1.66 12.13 3.03
C ARG A 136 -2.26 11.16 4.04
N THR A 137 -3.53 10.81 3.89
CA THR A 137 -4.18 9.77 4.71
C THR A 137 -3.51 8.42 4.53
N SER A 138 -3.48 7.61 5.59
CA SER A 138 -2.96 6.24 5.48
C SER A 138 -3.92 5.35 4.68
N THR A 139 -3.44 4.16 4.35
CA THR A 139 -4.21 3.08 3.73
C THR A 139 -4.86 2.16 4.77
N SER A 140 -4.81 2.46 6.09
CA SER A 140 -5.42 1.72 7.25
C SER A 140 -4.76 2.08 8.58
N ASP A 141 -5.40 1.70 9.70
CA ASP A 141 -4.61 1.15 10.82
C ASP A 141 -3.96 -0.12 10.29
N THR A 142 -2.78 0.04 9.67
CA THR A 142 -2.12 -0.97 8.83
C THR A 142 -1.92 -2.31 9.51
N ASP A 143 -2.03 -2.43 10.82
CA ASP A 143 -1.78 -3.70 11.48
C ASP A 143 -3.02 -4.40 12.05
N ILE A 144 -4.21 -3.76 12.15
CA ILE A 144 -5.37 -4.39 12.84
C ILE A 144 -5.92 -5.61 12.10
N ALA A 145 -5.82 -5.60 10.77
CA ALA A 145 -6.25 -6.71 9.93
C ALA A 145 -5.23 -7.85 9.88
N TRP A 146 -4.02 -7.61 10.40
CA TRP A 146 -2.91 -8.55 10.31
C TRP A 146 -2.54 -9.13 11.67
N LYS A 147 -2.18 -10.41 11.67
CA LYS A 147 -1.70 -11.09 12.86
C LYS A 147 -0.52 -11.98 12.49
N LYS A 148 0.58 -11.84 13.23
CA LYS A 148 1.66 -12.83 13.18
C LYS A 148 1.17 -14.14 13.81
N ILE A 149 1.19 -15.22 13.06
CA ILE A 149 0.61 -16.51 13.48
C ILE A 149 1.66 -17.58 13.78
N ALA A 150 2.86 -17.46 13.22
CA ALA A 150 3.94 -18.40 13.47
C ALA A 150 5.31 -17.79 13.17
N ASP A 151 6.35 -18.39 13.76
CA ASP A 151 7.73 -18.25 13.32
C ASP A 151 8.15 -19.54 12.60
N PHE A 152 9.09 -19.41 11.65
CA PHE A 152 9.65 -20.57 10.95
C PHE A 152 10.55 -21.39 11.89
N PRO A 153 10.56 -22.73 11.77
CA PRO A 153 11.40 -23.60 12.60
C PRO A 153 12.90 -23.28 12.46
N ASP A 154 13.34 -23.01 11.24
CA ASP A 154 14.68 -22.48 10.96
C ASP A 154 14.59 -21.06 10.42
N ARG A 155 15.12 -20.10 11.19
CA ARG A 155 15.18 -18.68 10.81
C ARG A 155 16.41 -18.31 9.98
N LYS A 156 17.32 -19.27 9.75
CA LYS A 156 18.46 -19.14 8.85
C LYS A 156 18.15 -19.68 7.46
N ALA A 157 17.13 -20.54 7.33
CA ALA A 157 16.61 -20.98 6.05
C ALA A 157 15.94 -19.81 5.30
N PHE A 158 15.82 -19.94 3.98
CA PHE A 158 15.05 -19.02 3.14
C PHE A 158 13.90 -19.78 2.49
N TYR A 159 12.85 -19.07 2.08
CA TYR A 159 11.70 -19.70 1.41
C TYR A 159 11.27 -18.82 0.25
N ASN A 160 11.31 -19.38 -0.97
CA ASN A 160 11.14 -18.60 -2.20
C ASN A 160 9.75 -18.82 -2.83
N ARG A 161 9.07 -19.92 -2.49
CA ARG A 161 7.72 -20.22 -2.98
C ARG A 161 6.85 -20.72 -1.85
N ALA A 162 5.61 -20.25 -1.82
CA ALA A 162 4.55 -20.82 -1.00
C ALA A 162 3.37 -21.22 -1.88
N PHE A 163 2.70 -22.31 -1.50
CA PHE A 163 1.49 -22.80 -2.15
C PHE A 163 0.58 -23.46 -1.12
N THR A 164 -0.68 -23.71 -1.47
CA THR A 164 -1.67 -24.23 -0.53
C THR A 164 -2.30 -25.52 -1.03
N ILE A 165 -2.60 -26.43 -0.09
CA ILE A 165 -3.38 -27.64 -0.33
C ILE A 165 -4.44 -27.72 0.75
N GLY A 166 -5.71 -27.50 0.36
CA GLY A 166 -6.80 -27.33 1.31
C GLY A 166 -6.52 -26.16 2.26
N LYS A 167 -6.34 -26.46 3.55
CA LYS A 167 -6.12 -25.45 4.61
C LYS A 167 -4.64 -25.29 4.97
N ASP A 168 -3.78 -26.13 4.43
CA ASP A 168 -2.37 -26.20 4.78
C ASP A 168 -1.55 -25.37 3.80
N ILE A 169 -0.46 -24.78 4.31
CA ILE A 169 0.45 -23.93 3.54
C ILE A 169 1.78 -24.68 3.43
N TYR A 170 2.31 -24.74 2.23
CA TYR A 170 3.56 -25.41 1.92
C TYR A 170 4.57 -24.38 1.44
N PHE A 171 5.83 -24.55 1.84
CA PHE A 171 6.93 -23.64 1.56
C PHE A 171 8.08 -24.43 0.96
N GLN A 172 8.54 -24.01 -0.21
CA GLN A 172 9.78 -24.52 -0.77
C GLN A 172 10.95 -23.77 -0.15
N GLU A 173 11.80 -24.52 0.56
CA GLU A 173 13.01 -24.00 1.16
C GLU A 173 14.04 -23.67 0.09
N CYS A 174 14.86 -22.69 0.38
CA CYS A 174 15.92 -22.17 -0.45
C CYS A 174 17.16 -21.93 0.42
N GLU A 175 18.33 -22.20 -0.15
CA GLU A 175 19.62 -21.93 0.47
C GLU A 175 20.33 -20.78 -0.23
N MET A 176 21.26 -20.15 0.49
CA MET A 176 22.16 -19.14 -0.05
C MET A 176 23.62 -19.57 0.11
N ASP A 177 24.42 -19.26 -0.91
CA ASP A 177 25.89 -19.27 -0.83
C ASP A 177 26.41 -17.86 -1.11
N GLY A 178 26.91 -17.18 -0.08
CA GLY A 178 27.24 -15.75 -0.15
C GLY A 178 26.01 -14.89 -0.47
N LEU A 179 26.03 -14.22 -1.63
CA LEU A 179 24.90 -13.42 -2.16
C LEU A 179 24.09 -14.18 -3.23
N MET A 180 24.41 -15.44 -3.50
CA MET A 180 23.78 -16.23 -4.57
C MET A 180 22.71 -17.16 -4.01
N ASN A 181 21.52 -17.14 -4.62
CA ASN A 181 20.50 -18.14 -4.42
C ASN A 181 20.95 -19.46 -5.09
N VAL A 182 21.08 -20.53 -4.30
CA VAL A 182 21.48 -21.86 -4.80
C VAL A 182 20.35 -22.88 -4.73
N GLY A 183 19.15 -22.44 -4.36
CA GLY A 183 17.93 -23.25 -4.33
C GLY A 183 17.88 -24.19 -3.12
N GLY A 184 16.83 -24.99 -3.05
CA GLY A 184 16.68 -25.98 -1.98
C GLY A 184 15.88 -27.20 -2.43
N THR A 185 15.90 -28.24 -1.60
CA THR A 185 15.21 -29.52 -1.84
C THR A 185 14.04 -29.74 -0.89
N ALA A 186 14.01 -29.07 0.25
CA ALA A 186 13.02 -29.31 1.28
C ALA A 186 11.70 -28.59 0.98
N ILE A 187 10.60 -29.24 1.36
CA ILE A 187 9.27 -28.64 1.40
C ILE A 187 8.76 -28.73 2.83
N LEU A 188 8.45 -27.59 3.43
CA LEU A 188 7.82 -27.52 4.74
C LEU A 188 6.31 -27.32 4.59
N LYS A 189 5.55 -28.10 5.32
CA LYS A 189 4.11 -27.95 5.51
C LYS A 189 3.86 -27.25 6.85
N PHE A 190 2.96 -26.27 6.84
CA PHE A 190 2.41 -25.62 8.01
C PHE A 190 0.89 -25.81 8.06
N THR A 191 0.39 -26.23 9.21
CA THR A 191 -1.05 -26.36 9.48
C THR A 191 -1.51 -25.21 10.38
N PRO A 192 -2.19 -24.17 9.85
CA PRO A 192 -2.55 -22.98 10.63
C PRO A 192 -3.42 -23.27 11.86
N ALA A 193 -4.33 -24.25 11.79
CA ALA A 193 -5.26 -24.56 12.87
C ALA A 193 -4.58 -25.13 14.13
N SER A 194 -3.49 -25.87 13.95
CA SER A 194 -2.75 -26.51 15.04
C SER A 194 -1.39 -25.85 15.30
N CYS A 195 -0.97 -24.90 14.46
CA CYS A 195 0.36 -24.30 14.46
C CYS A 195 1.50 -25.34 14.39
N ILE A 196 1.30 -26.42 13.63
CA ILE A 196 2.29 -27.51 13.48
C ILE A 196 3.04 -27.35 12.17
N TRP A 197 4.36 -27.55 12.24
CA TRP A 197 5.26 -27.65 11.09
C TRP A 197 5.65 -29.10 10.85
N GLU A 198 5.65 -29.51 9.59
CA GLU A 198 6.07 -30.84 9.14
C GLU A 198 6.99 -30.68 7.93
N LYS A 199 8.13 -31.38 7.93
CA LYS A 199 9.00 -31.47 6.75
C LYS A 199 8.58 -32.67 5.90
N LEU A 200 8.37 -32.46 4.60
CA LEU A 200 8.11 -33.53 3.63
C LEU A 200 9.42 -34.20 3.17
N THR A 201 9.27 -35.29 2.41
CA THR A 201 10.40 -35.96 1.74
C THR A 201 11.10 -34.99 0.78
N ASP A 202 12.42 -34.89 0.90
CA ASP A 202 13.24 -33.99 0.10
C ASP A 202 13.09 -34.28 -1.40
N PHE A 203 13.01 -33.21 -2.19
CA PHE A 203 12.93 -33.26 -3.65
C PHE A 203 14.20 -33.91 -4.23
N PRO A 204 14.08 -35.01 -5.01
CA PRO A 204 15.23 -35.77 -5.50
C PRO A 204 15.93 -35.13 -6.71
N GLY A 205 15.32 -34.13 -7.37
CA GLY A 205 15.89 -33.45 -8.55
C GLY A 205 17.02 -32.44 -8.25
N GLY A 206 17.59 -32.50 -7.05
CA GLY A 206 18.64 -31.60 -6.57
C GLY A 206 18.12 -30.22 -6.11
N LYS A 207 19.00 -29.38 -5.56
CA LYS A 207 18.64 -28.02 -5.13
C LYS A 207 18.07 -27.24 -6.31
N ARG A 208 16.91 -26.62 -6.13
CA ARG A 208 16.21 -25.93 -7.22
C ARG A 208 15.85 -24.50 -6.86
N CYS A 209 16.22 -23.58 -7.73
CA CYS A 209 15.80 -22.18 -7.70
C CYS A 209 14.58 -21.98 -8.59
N ASP A 210 13.61 -21.21 -8.10
CA ASP A 210 12.38 -20.84 -8.81
C ASP A 210 11.68 -22.02 -9.52
N PRO A 211 11.47 -23.16 -8.83
CA PRO A 211 10.77 -24.29 -9.42
C PRO A 211 9.36 -23.90 -9.84
N VAL A 212 8.88 -24.56 -10.89
CA VAL A 212 7.46 -24.58 -11.23
C VAL A 212 6.79 -25.62 -10.35
N ILE A 213 5.81 -25.19 -9.57
CA ILE A 213 5.05 -26.05 -8.66
C ILE A 213 3.57 -26.00 -9.06
N TYR A 214 2.99 -27.17 -9.31
CA TYR A 214 1.55 -27.33 -9.50
C TYR A 214 0.97 -28.22 -8.41
N VAL A 215 -0.18 -27.82 -7.87
CA VAL A 215 -0.99 -28.66 -6.98
C VAL A 215 -2.27 -29.00 -7.72
N MET A 216 -2.48 -30.28 -8.00
CA MET A 216 -3.67 -30.79 -8.67
C MET A 216 -3.83 -32.28 -8.37
N ASN A 217 -5.07 -32.76 -8.32
CA ASN A 217 -5.39 -34.17 -8.07
C ASN A 217 -4.70 -34.76 -6.82
N ASP A 218 -4.71 -34.03 -5.69
CA ASP A 218 -4.04 -34.42 -4.43
C ASP A 218 -2.54 -34.75 -4.55
N LYS A 219 -1.89 -34.17 -5.57
CA LYS A 219 -0.46 -34.34 -5.84
C LYS A 219 0.23 -33.00 -5.99
N ILE A 220 1.52 -32.99 -5.66
CA ILE A 220 2.42 -31.87 -5.94
C ILE A 220 3.26 -32.26 -7.15
N TYR A 221 3.27 -31.42 -8.18
CA TYR A 221 4.19 -31.57 -9.29
C TYR A 221 5.23 -30.47 -9.21
N MET A 222 6.50 -30.84 -9.32
CA MET A 222 7.63 -29.92 -9.20
C MET A 222 8.69 -30.23 -10.25
N GLY A 223 9.23 -29.18 -10.86
CA GLY A 223 10.33 -29.29 -11.80
C GLY A 223 10.65 -27.94 -12.42
N LEU A 224 11.31 -27.94 -13.58
CA LEU A 224 11.77 -26.72 -14.25
C LEU A 224 12.63 -25.85 -13.31
N GLY A 225 12.73 -24.54 -13.58
CA GLY A 225 13.55 -23.63 -12.78
C GLY A 225 15.03 -23.78 -13.14
N HIS A 226 15.91 -23.54 -12.18
CA HIS A 226 17.35 -23.67 -12.43
C HIS A 226 18.15 -24.22 -11.26
N THR A 227 19.33 -24.75 -11.57
CA THR A 227 20.40 -25.03 -10.61
C THR A 227 21.53 -24.04 -10.79
N THR A 228 22.36 -23.89 -9.76
CA THR A 228 23.60 -23.10 -9.82
C THR A 228 24.79 -24.00 -9.47
N ASN A 229 25.85 -23.96 -10.27
CA ASN A 229 27.04 -24.79 -10.06
C ASN A 229 28.16 -24.08 -9.26
N GLY A 230 27.80 -23.23 -8.29
CA GLY A 230 28.78 -22.49 -7.45
C GLY A 230 29.56 -21.37 -8.16
N ASP A 231 29.59 -21.33 -9.49
CA ASP A 231 30.28 -20.33 -10.32
C ASP A 231 29.31 -19.35 -11.00
N SER A 232 28.18 -19.05 -10.37
CA SER A 232 27.08 -18.18 -10.89
C SER A 232 26.42 -18.62 -12.20
N LEU A 233 26.88 -19.70 -12.84
CA LEU A 233 26.27 -20.26 -14.04
C LEU A 233 24.91 -20.89 -13.69
N VAL A 234 23.86 -20.29 -14.26
CA VAL A 234 22.48 -20.75 -14.15
C VAL A 234 22.24 -21.86 -15.17
N ASN A 235 21.91 -23.07 -14.69
CA ASN A 235 21.55 -24.21 -15.53
C ASN A 235 20.04 -24.45 -15.46
N LEU A 236 19.32 -24.04 -16.51
CA LEU A 236 17.88 -24.25 -16.61
C LEU A 236 17.55 -25.74 -16.73
N GLN A 237 16.49 -26.15 -16.06
CA GLN A 237 16.10 -27.55 -15.96
C GLN A 237 14.85 -27.81 -16.79
N ASN A 238 14.71 -29.03 -17.30
CA ASN A 238 13.54 -29.49 -18.04
C ASN A 238 12.83 -30.68 -17.36
N ASP A 239 13.39 -31.19 -16.26
CA ASP A 239 12.86 -32.32 -15.51
C ASP A 239 11.55 -31.97 -14.81
N PHE A 240 10.75 -32.99 -14.52
CA PHE A 240 9.51 -32.87 -13.77
C PHE A 240 9.29 -34.11 -12.91
N TRP A 241 8.70 -33.90 -11.73
CA TRP A 241 8.46 -34.95 -10.76
C TRP A 241 7.06 -34.80 -10.17
N GLU A 242 6.42 -35.92 -9.84
CA GLU A 242 5.20 -35.93 -9.03
C GLU A 242 5.53 -36.39 -7.61
N TYR A 243 4.91 -35.76 -6.62
CA TYR A 243 4.90 -36.17 -5.23
C TYR A 243 3.50 -36.63 -4.86
N ASP A 244 3.40 -37.86 -4.40
CA ASP A 244 2.15 -38.43 -3.91
C ASP A 244 2.04 -38.21 -2.40
N LEU A 245 0.99 -37.50 -1.99
CA LEU A 245 0.76 -37.16 -0.59
C LEU A 245 0.38 -38.39 0.26
N SER A 246 -0.10 -39.48 -0.35
CA SER A 246 -0.59 -40.66 0.37
C SER A 246 0.55 -41.56 0.85
N ASP A 247 1.58 -41.75 0.03
CA ASP A 247 2.77 -42.55 0.35
C ASP A 247 4.03 -41.73 0.59
N ARG A 248 3.93 -40.41 0.41
CA ARG A 248 4.99 -39.42 0.68
C ARG A 248 6.24 -39.66 -0.16
N SER A 249 6.06 -40.09 -1.41
CA SER A 249 7.17 -40.41 -2.32
C SER A 249 7.15 -39.56 -3.59
N TRP A 250 8.35 -39.29 -4.11
CA TRP A 250 8.57 -38.63 -5.40
C TRP A 250 8.72 -39.68 -6.50
N ARG A 251 8.17 -39.39 -7.69
CA ARG A 251 8.34 -40.19 -8.90
C ARG A 251 8.73 -39.28 -10.07
N PRO A 252 9.72 -39.68 -10.89
CA PRO A 252 10.08 -38.92 -12.07
C PRO A 252 8.97 -38.97 -13.10
N MET A 253 8.75 -37.86 -13.79
CA MET A 253 7.81 -37.72 -14.90
C MET A 253 8.58 -37.55 -16.22
N SER A 254 7.85 -37.54 -17.34
CA SER A 254 8.44 -37.14 -18.62
C SER A 254 8.92 -35.69 -18.58
N ASP A 255 10.12 -35.46 -19.12
CA ASP A 255 10.68 -34.12 -19.25
C ASP A 255 9.77 -33.19 -20.06
N SER A 256 9.80 -31.92 -19.68
CA SER A 256 9.21 -30.87 -20.49
C SER A 256 9.97 -30.70 -21.83
N PRO A 257 9.31 -30.17 -22.88
CA PRO A 257 9.92 -29.99 -24.20
C PRO A 257 11.12 -29.02 -24.26
N GLY A 258 11.45 -28.35 -23.16
CA GLY A 258 12.56 -27.41 -23.09
C GLY A 258 12.80 -26.95 -21.66
N CYS A 259 13.94 -26.30 -21.42
CA CYS A 259 14.25 -25.79 -20.09
C CYS A 259 13.61 -24.40 -19.89
N TYR A 260 12.84 -24.23 -18.83
CA TYR A 260 12.05 -23.02 -18.60
C TYR A 260 12.13 -22.55 -17.16
N SER A 261 11.94 -21.24 -16.95
CA SER A 261 11.59 -20.65 -15.66
C SER A 261 10.22 -19.98 -15.77
N ALA A 262 9.39 -20.06 -14.73
CA ALA A 262 8.12 -19.35 -14.64
C ALA A 262 8.35 -17.89 -14.27
N LEU A 263 9.04 -17.16 -15.15
CA LEU A 263 9.35 -15.76 -14.89
C LEU A 263 8.13 -14.87 -15.01
N MET A 264 7.11 -15.24 -15.81
CA MET A 264 5.88 -14.46 -15.84
C MET A 264 4.82 -15.06 -14.92
N ALA A 265 4.25 -16.22 -15.27
CA ALA A 265 3.14 -16.80 -14.52
C ALA A 265 3.19 -18.33 -14.53
N SER A 266 2.66 -18.93 -13.47
CA SER A 266 2.45 -20.37 -13.35
C SER A 266 1.18 -20.61 -12.55
N PHE A 267 0.25 -21.42 -13.08
CA PHE A 267 -1.04 -21.67 -12.43
C PHE A 267 -1.62 -23.02 -12.81
N VAL A 268 -2.63 -23.46 -12.04
CA VAL A 268 -3.43 -24.66 -12.35
C VAL A 268 -4.83 -24.22 -12.74
N TYR A 269 -5.38 -24.84 -13.79
CA TYR A 269 -6.75 -24.65 -14.24
C TYR A 269 -7.35 -25.98 -14.69
N LYS A 270 -8.47 -26.39 -14.09
CA LYS A 270 -9.18 -27.66 -14.36
C LYS A 270 -8.20 -28.85 -14.49
N ASP A 271 -7.38 -29.04 -13.46
CA ASP A 271 -6.39 -30.12 -13.33
C ASP A 271 -5.29 -30.14 -14.40
N LYS A 272 -5.01 -28.97 -15.00
CA LYS A 272 -3.89 -28.77 -15.93
C LYS A 272 -2.99 -27.66 -15.46
N GLY A 273 -1.69 -27.88 -15.53
CA GLY A 273 -0.69 -26.86 -15.23
C GLY A 273 -0.50 -25.93 -16.42
N TYR A 274 -0.30 -24.64 -16.17
CA TYR A 274 -0.01 -23.64 -17.19
C TYR A 274 1.24 -22.88 -16.82
N LEU A 275 2.13 -22.74 -17.78
CA LEU A 275 3.40 -22.03 -17.68
C LEU A 275 3.42 -20.88 -18.68
N ILE A 276 3.70 -19.68 -18.19
CA ILE A 276 3.99 -18.49 -18.98
C ILE A 276 5.42 -18.08 -18.67
N SER A 277 6.30 -18.29 -19.65
CA SER A 277 7.73 -17.97 -19.53
C SER A 277 8.11 -16.87 -20.53
N THR A 278 8.99 -15.97 -20.11
CA THR A 278 9.61 -14.95 -20.97
C THR A 278 10.77 -15.51 -21.81
N GLY A 279 11.06 -16.82 -21.71
CA GLY A 279 12.21 -17.47 -22.32
C GLY A 279 13.41 -17.56 -21.38
N ALA A 280 14.50 -18.20 -21.84
CA ALA A 280 15.78 -18.22 -21.12
C ALA A 280 16.29 -16.79 -20.90
N MET A 281 17.06 -16.57 -19.83
CA MET A 281 17.47 -15.23 -19.37
C MET A 281 18.32 -14.41 -20.36
N TRP A 282 18.58 -14.92 -21.57
CA TRP A 282 19.40 -14.29 -22.60
C TRP A 282 18.86 -14.64 -24.01
N GLU A 283 18.50 -13.60 -24.77
CA GLU A 283 18.01 -13.54 -26.17
C GLU A 283 16.57 -13.98 -26.52
N GLU A 284 16.01 -13.24 -27.51
CA GLU A 284 14.91 -13.43 -28.50
C GLU A 284 13.79 -14.48 -28.37
N TYR A 285 13.70 -15.29 -27.32
CA TYR A 285 12.67 -16.30 -27.21
C TYR A 285 11.28 -15.66 -27.14
N PRO A 286 10.33 -16.07 -28.00
CA PRO A 286 8.95 -15.60 -27.88
C PRO A 286 8.42 -16.00 -26.51
N MET A 287 7.54 -15.16 -25.94
CA MET A 287 6.81 -15.59 -24.76
C MET A 287 6.11 -16.90 -25.07
N MET A 288 6.26 -17.88 -24.18
CA MET A 288 5.66 -19.19 -24.37
C MET A 288 4.59 -19.41 -23.32
N ILE A 289 3.36 -19.63 -23.77
CA ILE A 289 2.29 -20.15 -22.93
C ILE A 289 2.14 -21.63 -23.26
N ARG A 290 2.41 -22.47 -22.26
CA ARG A 290 2.30 -23.93 -22.39
C ARG A 290 1.36 -24.48 -21.32
N MET A 291 0.50 -25.41 -21.74
CA MET A 291 -0.37 -26.18 -20.86
C MET A 291 0.20 -27.60 -20.71
N PHE A 292 0.46 -28.00 -19.48
CA PHE A 292 0.82 -29.35 -19.05
C PHE A 292 -0.42 -30.15 -18.67
N ASP A 293 -0.58 -31.32 -19.28
CA ASP A 293 -1.60 -32.31 -18.92
C ASP A 293 -0.94 -33.45 -18.13
N PRO A 294 -1.21 -33.60 -16.82
CA PRO A 294 -0.54 -34.59 -15.99
C PRO A 294 -0.96 -36.04 -16.30
N VAL A 295 -2.11 -36.26 -16.92
CA VAL A 295 -2.60 -37.61 -17.27
C VAL A 295 -1.81 -38.15 -18.44
N SER A 296 -1.57 -37.32 -19.46
CA SER A 296 -0.82 -37.71 -20.66
C SER A 296 0.68 -37.40 -20.59
N GLY A 297 1.12 -36.56 -19.64
CA GLY A 297 2.48 -36.04 -19.56
C GLY A 297 2.84 -35.04 -20.67
N LYS A 298 1.85 -34.59 -21.46
CA LYS A 298 2.10 -33.77 -22.66
C LYS A 298 1.98 -32.29 -22.39
N TRP A 299 2.74 -31.52 -23.16
CA TRP A 299 2.70 -30.05 -23.17
C TRP A 299 2.13 -29.52 -24.48
N THR A 300 1.19 -28.60 -24.40
CA THR A 300 0.51 -27.99 -25.56
C THR A 300 0.73 -26.48 -25.58
N LYS A 301 1.00 -25.89 -26.75
CA LYS A 301 1.10 -24.42 -26.90
C LYS A 301 -0.29 -23.79 -26.81
N LYS A 302 -0.38 -22.62 -26.17
CA LYS A 302 -1.59 -21.79 -26.05
C LYS A 302 -1.39 -20.41 -26.70
N ALA A 303 -2.41 -19.56 -26.69
CA ALA A 303 -2.35 -18.22 -27.25
C ALA A 303 -1.24 -17.40 -26.60
N ASP A 304 -0.54 -16.59 -27.39
CA ASP A 304 0.53 -15.73 -26.92
C ASP A 304 -0.05 -14.54 -26.11
N PHE A 305 0.70 -14.05 -25.13
CA PHE A 305 0.30 -12.89 -24.35
C PHE A 305 0.33 -11.64 -25.24
N PRO A 306 -0.76 -10.84 -25.28
CA PRO A 306 -0.83 -9.68 -26.17
C PRO A 306 -0.10 -8.45 -25.64
N GLY A 307 0.29 -8.44 -24.36
CA GLY A 307 1.01 -7.34 -23.74
C GLY A 307 2.52 -7.40 -23.95
N GLU A 308 3.21 -6.41 -23.40
CA GLU A 308 4.67 -6.42 -23.40
C GLU A 308 5.23 -7.46 -22.43
N LYS A 309 6.36 -8.08 -22.79
CA LYS A 309 6.98 -9.13 -21.96
C LYS A 309 7.37 -8.59 -20.58
N VAL A 310 6.80 -9.20 -19.54
CA VAL A 310 7.09 -8.92 -18.14
C VAL A 310 7.50 -10.20 -17.41
N SER A 311 8.44 -10.06 -16.47
CA SER A 311 8.81 -11.08 -15.49
C SER A 311 8.43 -10.66 -14.07
N ASN A 312 8.56 -11.55 -13.09
CA ASN A 312 8.31 -11.33 -11.67
C ASN A 312 6.91 -10.75 -11.40
N THR A 313 5.91 -11.30 -12.10
CA THR A 313 4.51 -10.88 -11.94
C THR A 313 3.85 -11.64 -10.78
N LEU A 314 2.76 -11.07 -10.26
CA LEU A 314 1.85 -11.80 -9.38
C LEU A 314 0.78 -12.50 -10.21
N THR A 315 0.62 -13.80 -10.02
CA THR A 315 -0.46 -14.60 -10.63
C THR A 315 -1.46 -15.03 -9.57
N LEU A 316 -2.75 -14.73 -9.78
CA LEU A 316 -3.85 -15.14 -8.90
C LEU A 316 -4.93 -15.88 -9.70
N VAL A 317 -5.47 -16.94 -9.12
CA VAL A 317 -6.56 -17.73 -9.71
C VAL A 317 -7.80 -17.59 -8.83
N ALA A 318 -8.88 -17.05 -9.39
CA ALA A 318 -10.15 -16.86 -8.68
C ALA A 318 -11.31 -17.25 -9.58
N GLU A 319 -12.15 -18.19 -9.12
CA GLU A 319 -13.37 -18.61 -9.83
C GLU A 319 -13.11 -18.91 -11.32
N ASP A 320 -12.15 -19.81 -11.59
CA ASP A 320 -11.78 -20.21 -12.95
C ASP A 320 -11.20 -19.09 -13.85
N ARG A 321 -10.92 -17.91 -13.29
CA ARG A 321 -10.27 -16.78 -13.96
C ARG A 321 -8.83 -16.64 -13.50
N ILE A 322 -7.94 -16.32 -14.44
CA ILE A 322 -6.50 -16.18 -14.19
C ILE A 322 -6.12 -14.72 -14.32
N PHE A 323 -5.51 -14.16 -13.29
CA PHE A 323 -5.12 -12.75 -13.24
C PHE A 323 -3.60 -12.63 -13.12
N VAL A 324 -3.00 -11.81 -13.95
CA VAL A 324 -1.56 -11.53 -13.98
C VAL A 324 -1.34 -10.04 -13.77
N ILE A 325 -0.63 -9.68 -12.69
CA ILE A 325 -0.51 -8.32 -12.19
C ILE A 325 0.96 -7.88 -12.14
N GLY A 326 1.23 -6.70 -12.66
CA GLY A 326 2.51 -6.00 -12.49
C GLY A 326 3.69 -6.67 -13.20
N GLY A 327 4.85 -6.66 -12.54
CA GLY A 327 6.10 -7.27 -13.02
C GLY A 327 7.11 -6.28 -13.60
N SER A 328 8.30 -6.79 -13.92
CA SER A 328 9.42 -6.07 -14.53
C SER A 328 9.48 -6.29 -16.04
N PHE A 329 9.63 -5.23 -16.83
CA PHE A 329 9.83 -5.38 -18.26
C PHE A 329 11.21 -5.95 -18.58
N VAL A 330 11.29 -6.92 -19.49
CA VAL A 330 12.49 -7.74 -19.75
C VAL A 330 13.63 -6.98 -20.49
N TYR A 331 13.48 -5.68 -20.80
CA TYR A 331 14.43 -4.95 -21.68
C TYR A 331 14.76 -3.51 -21.23
N GLY A 332 15.00 -3.28 -19.93
CA GLY A 332 15.54 -1.98 -19.46
C GLY A 332 14.65 -0.77 -19.80
N LYS A 333 13.33 -0.99 -19.86
CA LYS A 333 12.36 0.05 -20.20
C LYS A 333 12.21 1.08 -19.09
N ASN A 334 11.70 2.25 -19.44
CA ASN A 334 11.25 3.26 -18.50
C ASN A 334 9.75 3.55 -18.75
N PRO A 335 8.84 3.25 -17.81
CA PRO A 335 9.10 2.67 -16.48
C PRO A 335 9.65 1.24 -16.55
N VAL A 336 10.44 0.84 -15.53
CA VAL A 336 11.05 -0.50 -15.42
C VAL A 336 10.00 -1.55 -15.09
N HIS A 337 8.95 -1.15 -14.38
CA HIS A 337 7.89 -2.02 -13.92
C HIS A 337 6.55 -1.70 -14.55
N SER A 338 5.68 -2.68 -14.55
CA SER A 338 4.28 -2.63 -14.95
C SER A 338 3.39 -2.51 -13.71
N ASN A 339 2.25 -1.83 -13.85
CA ASN A 339 1.09 -1.93 -12.93
C ASN A 339 -0.13 -2.55 -13.64
N CYS A 340 0.06 -3.12 -14.82
CA CYS A 340 -1.00 -3.66 -15.65
C CYS A 340 -1.66 -4.86 -14.97
N LEU A 341 -2.99 -4.98 -15.06
CA LEU A 341 -3.72 -6.21 -14.74
C LEU A 341 -4.27 -6.84 -16.01
N TRP A 342 -3.90 -8.09 -16.24
CA TRP A 342 -4.41 -8.90 -17.34
C TRP A 342 -5.19 -10.10 -16.82
N GLU A 343 -6.32 -10.40 -17.45
CA GLU A 343 -7.07 -11.63 -17.23
C GLU A 343 -6.89 -12.57 -18.40
N TYR A 344 -6.56 -13.82 -18.12
CA TYR A 344 -6.55 -14.90 -19.10
C TYR A 344 -7.71 -15.85 -18.82
N VAL A 345 -8.47 -16.18 -19.87
CA VAL A 345 -9.60 -17.11 -19.84
C VAL A 345 -9.18 -18.37 -20.59
N PRO A 346 -8.79 -19.46 -19.90
CA PRO A 346 -8.20 -20.64 -20.56
C PRO A 346 -9.18 -21.39 -21.46
N ASP A 347 -10.48 -21.37 -21.14
CA ASP A 347 -11.54 -22.03 -21.92
C ASP A 347 -11.64 -21.46 -23.34
N THR A 348 -11.45 -20.14 -23.51
CA THR A 348 -11.49 -19.46 -24.80
C THR A 348 -10.11 -19.13 -25.35
N ASP A 349 -9.04 -19.35 -24.57
CA ASP A 349 -7.65 -19.02 -24.93
C ASP A 349 -7.47 -17.52 -25.25
N THR A 350 -8.11 -16.66 -24.45
CA THR A 350 -8.15 -15.21 -24.68
C THR A 350 -7.66 -14.41 -23.49
N TRP A 351 -7.03 -13.28 -23.78
CA TRP A 351 -6.56 -12.30 -22.80
C TRP A 351 -7.41 -11.03 -22.82
N PHE A 352 -7.67 -10.45 -21.65
CA PHE A 352 -8.40 -9.20 -21.46
C PHE A 352 -7.57 -8.25 -20.59
N ARG A 353 -7.57 -6.97 -20.95
CA ARG A 353 -7.03 -5.91 -20.09
C ARG A 353 -8.11 -5.49 -19.08
N ARG A 354 -7.73 -5.36 -17.81
CA ARG A 354 -8.61 -4.92 -16.72
C ARG A 354 -8.11 -3.60 -16.13
N ALA A 355 -8.81 -3.10 -15.12
CA ALA A 355 -8.39 -1.94 -14.36
C ALA A 355 -6.99 -2.16 -13.77
N ASP A 356 -6.09 -1.26 -14.11
CA ASP A 356 -4.70 -1.32 -13.67
C ASP A 356 -4.60 -1.21 -12.15
N PHE A 357 -3.57 -1.85 -11.60
CA PHE A 357 -3.27 -1.78 -10.17
C PHE A 357 -3.03 -0.31 -9.77
N PRO A 358 -3.74 0.20 -8.75
CA PRO A 358 -3.75 1.63 -8.40
C PRO A 358 -2.49 2.09 -7.65
N GLY A 359 -1.70 1.16 -7.11
CA GLY A 359 -0.39 1.47 -6.55
C GLY A 359 0.65 1.79 -7.63
N THR A 360 1.85 2.14 -7.19
CA THR A 360 3.02 2.30 -8.07
C THR A 360 3.31 1.00 -8.84
N ALA A 361 3.80 1.13 -10.08
CA ALA A 361 4.25 -0.02 -10.87
C ALA A 361 5.40 -0.73 -10.17
N ARG A 362 5.35 -2.08 -10.11
CA ARG A 362 6.25 -2.87 -9.26
C ARG A 362 6.35 -4.34 -9.67
N SER A 363 7.41 -5.02 -9.21
CA SER A 363 7.62 -6.47 -9.36
C SER A 363 7.62 -7.20 -8.02
N ASP A 364 7.61 -8.53 -8.09
CA ASP A 364 7.69 -9.42 -6.91
C ASP A 364 6.59 -9.09 -5.88
N MET A 365 5.41 -8.76 -6.42
CA MET A 365 4.23 -8.46 -5.65
C MET A 365 3.77 -9.69 -4.88
N HIS A 366 3.02 -9.42 -3.81
CA HIS A 366 2.34 -10.46 -3.07
C HIS A 366 0.84 -10.34 -3.20
N GLY A 367 0.20 -11.48 -3.16
CA GLY A 367 -1.24 -11.54 -3.21
C GLY A 367 -1.79 -12.90 -2.84
N PHE A 368 -3.10 -12.91 -2.68
CA PHE A 368 -3.88 -14.06 -2.29
C PHE A 368 -5.34 -13.85 -2.71
N VAL A 369 -6.10 -14.93 -2.76
CA VAL A 369 -7.53 -14.90 -3.09
C VAL A 369 -8.31 -15.33 -1.85
N ILE A 370 -9.34 -14.57 -1.50
CA ILE A 370 -10.26 -14.90 -0.40
C ILE A 370 -11.68 -14.70 -0.92
N SER A 371 -12.47 -15.78 -0.93
CA SER A 371 -13.87 -15.75 -1.38
C SER A 371 -14.06 -15.10 -2.76
N GLY A 372 -13.23 -15.50 -3.74
CA GLY A 372 -13.28 -15.00 -5.13
C GLY A 372 -12.73 -13.59 -5.35
N ARG A 373 -12.37 -12.86 -4.28
CA ARG A 373 -11.79 -11.52 -4.36
C ARG A 373 -10.27 -11.59 -4.32
N LEU A 374 -9.62 -10.77 -5.13
CA LEU A 374 -8.18 -10.74 -5.27
C LEU A 374 -7.61 -9.69 -4.35
N TYR A 375 -6.58 -10.04 -3.60
CA TYR A 375 -5.81 -9.09 -2.81
C TYR A 375 -4.41 -9.03 -3.38
N ALA A 376 -3.94 -7.84 -3.73
CA ALA A 376 -2.63 -7.61 -4.30
C ALA A 376 -2.00 -6.36 -3.70
N GLY A 377 -0.68 -6.40 -3.52
CA GLY A 377 0.08 -5.32 -2.94
C GLY A 377 1.54 -5.70 -2.84
N PHE A 378 2.27 -5.02 -1.97
CA PHE A 378 3.66 -5.38 -1.65
C PHE A 378 4.59 -5.37 -2.87
N GLY A 379 5.79 -5.92 -2.74
CA GLY A 379 6.81 -5.94 -3.80
C GLY A 379 7.59 -4.63 -3.95
N TYR A 380 8.37 -4.54 -5.03
CA TYR A 380 9.41 -3.53 -5.24
C TYR A 380 9.01 -2.50 -6.30
N GLU A 381 8.95 -1.22 -5.92
CA GLU A 381 8.60 -0.14 -6.85
C GLU A 381 9.78 0.48 -7.59
N ASN A 382 11.00 0.37 -7.06
CA ASN A 382 12.24 0.76 -7.72
C ASN A 382 13.42 -0.03 -7.15
N MET A 383 14.45 -0.26 -7.97
CA MET A 383 15.80 -0.59 -7.52
C MET A 383 16.61 0.71 -7.39
N ARG A 384 16.44 1.49 -6.32
CA ARG A 384 17.30 2.67 -6.07
C ARG A 384 18.55 2.26 -5.31
N GLY A 385 19.60 1.85 -6.03
CA GLY A 385 20.87 1.42 -5.44
C GLY A 385 20.74 0.09 -4.70
N ASP A 386 21.45 -0.07 -3.59
CA ASP A 386 21.54 -1.33 -2.83
C ASP A 386 20.31 -1.64 -1.94
N TRP A 387 19.27 -0.78 -1.97
CA TRP A 387 18.10 -0.93 -1.10
C TRP A 387 16.83 -1.18 -1.91
N LEU A 388 16.15 -2.26 -1.55
CA LEU A 388 14.85 -2.64 -2.08
C LEU A 388 13.76 -1.81 -1.35
N ASP A 389 13.13 -0.86 -2.05
CA ASP A 389 11.98 -0.13 -1.53
C ASP A 389 10.75 -1.03 -1.51
N TYR A 390 10.57 -1.72 -0.38
CA TYR A 390 9.48 -2.66 -0.17
C TYR A 390 8.19 -1.93 0.20
N THR A 391 7.21 -2.01 -0.68
CA THR A 391 5.91 -1.37 -0.50
C THR A 391 5.04 -2.10 0.51
N ARG A 392 4.13 -1.39 1.18
CA ARG A 392 3.36 -1.90 2.33
C ARG A 392 1.85 -1.75 2.18
N ASP A 393 1.39 -1.36 0.99
CA ASP A 393 -0.02 -1.24 0.64
C ASP A 393 -0.61 -2.59 0.24
N LEU A 394 -1.92 -2.71 0.48
CA LEU A 394 -2.75 -3.81 0.03
C LEU A 394 -3.98 -3.24 -0.65
N TRP A 395 -4.40 -3.87 -1.73
CA TRP A 395 -5.60 -3.50 -2.47
C TRP A 395 -6.43 -4.76 -2.76
N GLU A 396 -7.74 -4.63 -2.66
CA GLU A 396 -8.69 -5.64 -3.09
C GLU A 396 -9.21 -5.29 -4.48
N TYR A 397 -9.09 -6.22 -5.42
CA TYR A 397 -9.75 -6.14 -6.72
C TYR A 397 -11.04 -6.95 -6.70
N LEU A 398 -12.10 -6.34 -7.23
CA LEU A 398 -13.43 -6.92 -7.38
C LEU A 398 -13.66 -7.28 -8.85
N PRO A 399 -13.44 -8.55 -9.26
CA PRO A 399 -13.43 -8.92 -10.67
C PRO A 399 -14.72 -8.62 -11.43
N ASP A 400 -15.86 -8.70 -10.75
CA ASP A 400 -17.18 -8.51 -11.38
C ASP A 400 -17.51 -7.03 -11.62
N ARG A 401 -16.78 -6.13 -10.94
CA ARG A 401 -16.94 -4.67 -11.04
C ARG A 401 -15.78 -4.01 -11.77
N ASP A 402 -14.67 -4.72 -11.96
CA ASP A 402 -13.42 -4.20 -12.53
C ASP A 402 -12.92 -2.94 -11.78
N VAL A 403 -12.89 -3.02 -10.45
CA VAL A 403 -12.46 -1.92 -9.57
C VAL A 403 -11.56 -2.41 -8.45
N TRP A 404 -10.64 -1.54 -8.05
CA TRP A 404 -9.78 -1.72 -6.89
C TRP A 404 -10.27 -0.89 -5.70
N GLU A 405 -10.21 -1.48 -4.51
CA GLU A 405 -10.51 -0.85 -3.24
C GLU A 405 -9.30 -0.99 -2.30
N PRO A 406 -8.88 0.09 -1.61
CA PRO A 406 -7.74 0.01 -0.70
C PRO A 406 -8.08 -0.86 0.52
N ARG A 407 -7.11 -1.65 0.98
CA ARG A 407 -7.21 -2.52 2.14
C ARG A 407 -6.06 -2.29 3.10
N ALA A 408 -6.16 -2.89 4.28
CA ALA A 408 -5.12 -2.74 5.27
C ALA A 408 -3.78 -3.30 4.79
N GLY A 409 -2.80 -2.39 4.66
CA GLY A 409 -1.39 -2.71 4.43
C GLY A 409 -0.78 -3.44 5.62
N ILE A 410 0.54 -3.47 5.81
CA ILE A 410 1.14 -3.92 7.09
C ILE A 410 2.44 -3.19 7.37
N THR A 411 2.57 -2.63 8.57
CA THR A 411 3.74 -1.83 8.96
C THR A 411 4.70 -2.54 9.90
N MET A 412 4.20 -3.52 10.66
CA MET A 412 5.03 -4.34 11.55
C MET A 412 5.86 -5.38 10.81
N TRP A 413 5.43 -5.82 9.62
CA TRP A 413 6.17 -6.82 8.85
C TRP A 413 7.47 -6.24 8.31
N LYS A 414 8.55 -7.00 8.51
CA LYS A 414 9.89 -6.68 8.06
C LYS A 414 10.32 -7.67 6.96
N PRO A 415 10.08 -7.35 5.69
CA PRO A 415 10.46 -8.23 4.58
C PRO A 415 11.98 -8.42 4.55
N ASP A 416 12.40 -9.60 4.06
CA ASP A 416 13.80 -9.97 3.81
C ASP A 416 13.96 -10.27 2.30
N TYR A 417 15.14 -10.71 1.85
CA TYR A 417 15.36 -11.05 0.43
C TYR A 417 14.38 -12.09 -0.14
N PHE A 418 13.89 -13.00 0.71
CA PHE A 418 12.97 -14.06 0.31
C PHE A 418 11.66 -13.92 1.05
N THR A 419 10.66 -13.48 0.31
CA THR A 419 9.30 -13.27 0.78
C THR A 419 8.35 -14.10 -0.06
N PHE A 420 7.22 -14.49 0.52
CA PHE A 420 6.23 -15.31 -0.15
C PHE A 420 4.83 -14.85 0.24
N SER A 421 3.85 -15.27 -0.55
CA SER A 421 2.45 -15.18 -0.20
C SER A 421 1.69 -16.45 -0.53
N ALA A 422 0.59 -16.69 0.19
CA ALA A 422 -0.31 -17.80 -0.04
C ALA A 422 -1.74 -17.41 0.35
N GLY A 423 -2.74 -18.09 -0.20
CA GLY A 423 -4.15 -17.87 0.12
C GLY A 423 -4.87 -19.17 0.46
N THR A 424 -5.71 -19.13 1.50
CA THR A 424 -6.70 -20.16 1.79
C THR A 424 -8.06 -19.49 1.99
N ASP A 425 -9.12 -20.29 2.10
CA ASP A 425 -10.44 -19.77 2.48
C ASP A 425 -10.45 -19.10 3.86
N GLN A 426 -9.45 -19.36 4.71
CA GLN A 426 -9.35 -18.81 6.06
C GLN A 426 -8.65 -17.44 6.09
N GLY A 427 -7.90 -17.08 5.04
CA GLY A 427 -7.19 -15.81 4.98
C GLY A 427 -6.05 -15.78 3.97
N GLY A 428 -5.46 -14.60 3.87
CA GLY A 428 -4.25 -14.36 3.10
C GLY A 428 -3.02 -14.43 3.98
N TYR A 429 -1.92 -14.95 3.46
CA TYR A 429 -0.68 -15.12 4.20
C TYR A 429 0.47 -14.46 3.46
N ILE A 430 1.33 -13.79 4.21
CA ILE A 430 2.63 -13.30 3.73
C ILE A 430 3.70 -13.62 4.77
N GLY A 431 4.96 -13.65 4.37
CA GLY A 431 6.02 -13.79 5.35
C GLY A 431 7.41 -13.89 4.76
N CYS A 432 8.36 -14.06 5.66
CA CYS A 432 9.74 -14.44 5.39
C CYS A 432 10.28 -15.23 6.58
N ALA A 433 11.39 -15.95 6.41
CA ALA A 433 11.95 -16.77 7.48
C ALA A 433 12.30 -15.96 8.74
N LYS A 434 12.86 -14.75 8.57
CA LYS A 434 13.34 -13.90 9.67
C LYS A 434 12.20 -13.30 10.50
N ASP A 435 11.12 -12.87 9.84
CA ASP A 435 10.01 -12.16 10.49
C ASP A 435 8.75 -13.01 10.68
N GLY A 436 8.77 -14.27 10.22
CA GLY A 436 7.70 -15.23 10.42
C GLY A 436 6.55 -15.10 9.43
N LEU A 437 5.45 -15.76 9.76
CA LEU A 437 4.24 -15.87 8.96
C LEU A 437 3.14 -14.95 9.52
N TRP A 438 2.62 -14.09 8.66
CA TRP A 438 1.54 -13.14 8.95
C TRP A 438 0.28 -13.52 8.19
N MET A 439 -0.86 -13.37 8.85
CA MET A 439 -2.18 -13.68 8.29
C MET A 439 -3.05 -12.42 8.26
N TYR A 440 -3.64 -12.14 7.12
CA TYR A 440 -4.63 -11.11 6.87
C TYR A 440 -6.04 -11.62 7.11
N SER A 441 -6.86 -10.83 7.79
CA SER A 441 -8.26 -11.10 8.11
C SER A 441 -9.16 -10.00 7.54
N PRO A 442 -9.87 -10.23 6.41
CA PRO A 442 -10.75 -9.23 5.81
C PRO A 442 -11.82 -8.69 6.75
N GLU A 443 -12.32 -9.52 7.68
CA GLU A 443 -13.36 -9.12 8.64
C GLU A 443 -12.89 -8.05 9.64
N LYS A 444 -11.58 -7.92 9.86
CA LYS A 444 -10.98 -6.89 10.73
C LYS A 444 -10.63 -5.61 9.97
N ASP A 445 -10.70 -5.62 8.65
CA ASP A 445 -10.42 -4.48 7.77
C ASP A 445 -11.69 -3.68 7.40
N LYS A 446 -12.86 -4.14 7.86
CA LYS A 446 -14.17 -3.53 7.53
C LYS A 446 -14.52 -2.31 8.38
#